data_AF-A0A7X8TBK2-F1
#
_entry.id   AF-A0A7X8TBK2-F1
#
_cell.length_a   1.000
_cell.length_b   1.000
_cell.length_c   1.000
_cell.angle_alpha   90.00
_cell.angle_beta   90.00
_cell.angle_gamma   90.00
#
_symmetry.space_group_name_H-M   'P 1'
#
loop_
_entity.id
_entity.type
_entity.pdbx_description
1 polymer ?
#
loop_
_entity_poly.entity_id
_entity_poly.type
_entity_poly.pdbx_seq_one_letter_code
_entity_poly.pdbx_strand_id
1 'polypeptide(L)'
;MIPSSLFHDLIDAQIAFKVVQRNLNGPNFVFSVPRAKDGQLRLTMLGGQALVGSTEAVLARLNALLCENATSQPQTLSLRHAPASDSGKIISFVIRPEADKGRQQGIPDELSVECHIMTGDYPNVDREMAVVSAVVGKKQSLHLMELVGKDNFQEISRLSPHALPREIHEKLATNGYYEESFVALYGEEALERAKIELEAAYSNWTAAVLDVLHARRQGLM
;
A
#
# COMPACT_ATOMS: atom_id res chain seq x y z
N MET A 1 -3.80 -0.25 0.08
CA MET A 1 -4.79 -0.19 -1.00
C MET A 1 -5.45 -1.53 -1.13
N ILE A 2 -6.72 -1.58 -1.53
CA ILE A 2 -7.46 -2.82 -1.74
C ILE A 2 -7.23 -3.28 -3.18
N PRO A 3 -6.73 -4.51 -3.41
CA PRO A 3 -6.63 -5.09 -4.75
C PRO A 3 -7.98 -5.09 -5.46
N SER A 4 -7.99 -4.67 -6.73
CA SER A 4 -9.22 -4.53 -7.50
C SER A 4 -9.92 -5.88 -7.67
N SER A 5 -9.14 -6.95 -7.90
CA SER A 5 -9.67 -8.30 -7.99
C SER A 5 -10.37 -8.73 -6.69
N LEU A 6 -9.75 -8.46 -5.53
CA LEU A 6 -10.33 -8.81 -4.23
C LEU A 6 -11.62 -8.04 -3.96
N PHE A 7 -11.65 -6.75 -4.36
CA PHE A 7 -12.84 -5.93 -4.22
C PHE A 7 -13.98 -6.44 -5.10
N HIS A 8 -13.71 -6.69 -6.39
CA HIS A 8 -14.72 -7.21 -7.32
C HIS A 8 -15.24 -8.59 -6.92
N ASP A 9 -14.37 -9.49 -6.43
CA ASP A 9 -14.78 -10.80 -5.93
C ASP A 9 -15.86 -10.68 -4.82
N LEU A 10 -15.73 -9.69 -3.93
CA LEU A 10 -16.71 -9.43 -2.87
C LEU A 10 -18.04 -8.87 -3.42
N ILE A 11 -17.96 -7.98 -4.42
CA ILE A 11 -19.14 -7.37 -5.06
C ILE A 11 -19.92 -8.41 -5.87
N ASP A 12 -19.21 -9.19 -6.68
CA ASP A 12 -19.79 -10.24 -7.54
C ASP A 12 -20.41 -11.35 -6.70
N ALA A 13 -19.80 -11.67 -5.55
CA ALA A 13 -20.37 -12.59 -4.56
C ALA A 13 -21.59 -12.01 -3.83
N GLN A 14 -21.96 -10.75 -4.06
CA GLN A 14 -23.08 -10.04 -3.42
C GLN A 14 -22.96 -10.03 -1.89
N ILE A 15 -21.76 -9.75 -1.39
CA ILE A 15 -21.44 -9.77 0.04
C ILE A 15 -21.32 -8.34 0.54
N ALA A 16 -21.99 -8.04 1.66
CA ALA A 16 -21.69 -6.83 2.41
C ALA A 16 -20.37 -7.05 3.16
N PHE A 17 -19.58 -6.01 3.36
CA PHE A 17 -18.33 -6.15 4.12
C PHE A 17 -17.96 -4.85 4.82
N LYS A 18 -17.07 -5.00 5.81
CA LYS A 18 -16.47 -3.90 6.54
C LYS A 18 -14.97 -3.88 6.34
N VAL A 19 -14.40 -2.72 6.15
CA VAL A 19 -12.96 -2.49 6.20
C VAL A 19 -12.63 -1.83 7.53
N VAL A 20 -11.78 -2.48 8.31
CA VAL A 20 -11.37 -2.04 9.65
C VAL A 20 -9.88 -1.69 9.60
N GLN A 21 -9.58 -0.41 9.71
CA GLN A 21 -8.22 0.10 9.83
C GLN A 21 -7.96 0.48 11.28
N ARG A 22 -6.90 -0.10 11.86
CA ARG A 22 -6.55 0.13 13.26
C ARG A 22 -6.01 1.54 13.44
N ASN A 23 -6.54 2.26 14.42
CA ASN A 23 -6.00 3.54 14.85
C ASN A 23 -5.38 3.35 16.25
N LEU A 24 -4.10 3.68 16.40
CA LEU A 24 -3.41 3.53 17.70
C LEU A 24 -3.75 4.68 18.67
N ASN A 25 -4.20 5.81 18.14
CA ASN A 25 -4.44 7.04 18.90
C ASN A 25 -5.95 7.31 19.13
N GLY A 26 -6.82 6.35 18.83
CA GLY A 26 -8.27 6.54 18.90
C GLY A 26 -9.08 5.31 18.50
N PRO A 27 -10.39 5.46 18.27
CA PRO A 27 -11.21 4.36 17.76
C PRO A 27 -10.75 3.95 16.35
N ASN A 28 -10.87 2.66 16.05
CA ASN A 28 -10.59 2.14 14.71
C ASN A 28 -11.48 2.82 13.67
N PHE A 29 -10.92 3.07 12.48
CA PHE A 29 -11.70 3.52 11.35
C PHE A 29 -12.43 2.33 10.74
N VAL A 30 -13.75 2.43 10.65
CA VAL A 30 -14.61 1.38 10.10
C VAL A 30 -15.38 1.94 8.91
N PHE A 31 -15.14 1.32 7.76
CA PHE A 31 -15.81 1.62 6.51
C PHE A 31 -16.74 0.46 6.17
N SER A 32 -18.05 0.70 6.08
CA SER A 32 -19.03 -0.33 5.73
C SER A 32 -19.47 -0.16 4.29
N VAL A 33 -19.41 -1.26 3.53
CA VAL A 33 -19.89 -1.37 2.15
C VAL A 33 -21.00 -2.43 2.13
N PRO A 34 -22.28 -2.04 2.20
CA PRO A 34 -23.40 -2.95 1.97
C PRO A 34 -23.38 -3.54 0.56
N ARG A 35 -24.20 -4.58 0.36
CA ARG A 35 -24.43 -5.22 -0.94
C ARG A 35 -24.82 -4.19 -2.01
N ALA A 36 -24.37 -4.43 -3.23
CA ALA A 36 -24.76 -3.63 -4.37
C ALA A 36 -26.28 -3.62 -4.54
N LYS A 37 -26.82 -2.46 -4.87
CA LYS A 37 -28.24 -2.29 -5.18
C LYS A 37 -28.39 -1.38 -6.39
N ASP A 38 -29.20 -1.79 -7.35
CA ASP A 38 -29.48 -1.02 -8.57
C ASP A 38 -28.20 -0.62 -9.34
N GLY A 39 -27.19 -1.50 -9.33
CA GLY A 39 -25.89 -1.26 -9.98
C GLY A 39 -24.99 -0.27 -9.25
N GLN A 40 -25.35 0.16 -8.04
CA GLN A 40 -24.58 1.11 -7.25
C GLN A 40 -24.10 0.49 -5.94
N LEU A 41 -22.94 0.96 -5.50
CA LEU A 41 -22.40 0.70 -4.17
C LEU A 41 -22.61 1.91 -3.28
N ARG A 42 -22.79 1.64 -1.99
CA ARG A 42 -22.80 2.65 -0.95
C ARG A 42 -21.60 2.42 -0.05
N LEU A 43 -20.84 3.48 0.23
CA LEU A 43 -19.75 3.49 1.19
C LEU A 43 -20.16 4.37 2.36
N THR A 44 -20.03 3.84 3.58
CA THR A 44 -20.31 4.55 4.82
C THR A 44 -19.12 4.49 5.74
N MET A 45 -18.66 5.64 6.22
CA MET A 45 -17.71 5.72 7.33
C MET A 45 -18.50 6.02 8.60
N LEU A 46 -18.15 5.38 9.72
CA LEU A 46 -18.78 5.66 11.00
C LEU A 46 -18.69 7.17 11.31
N GLY A 47 -19.84 7.85 11.44
CA GLY A 47 -19.92 9.30 11.69
C GLY A 47 -19.76 10.21 10.47
N GLY A 48 -19.63 9.67 9.26
CA GLY A 48 -19.51 10.44 8.01
C GLY A 48 -20.75 10.39 7.11
N GLN A 49 -20.76 11.23 6.07
CA GLN A 49 -21.76 11.13 5.00
C GLN A 49 -21.53 9.89 4.14
N ALA A 50 -22.63 9.26 3.70
CA ALA A 50 -22.56 8.12 2.80
C ALA A 50 -22.22 8.59 1.38
N LEU A 51 -21.23 7.95 0.76
CA LEU A 51 -21.02 8.05 -0.68
C LEU A 51 -21.84 6.96 -1.36
N VAL A 52 -22.52 7.29 -2.47
CA VAL A 52 -23.17 6.32 -3.35
C VAL A 52 -22.62 6.53 -4.75
N GLY A 53 -22.20 5.46 -5.42
CA GLY A 53 -21.57 5.56 -6.75
C GLY A 53 -21.32 4.21 -7.40
N SER A 54 -20.58 4.24 -8.52
CA SER A 54 -20.12 3.02 -9.18
C SER A 54 -19.08 2.28 -8.34
N THR A 55 -18.81 1.03 -8.72
CA THR A 55 -17.79 0.17 -8.11
C THR A 55 -16.43 0.86 -8.05
N GLU A 56 -16.01 1.47 -9.15
CA GLU A 56 -14.71 2.15 -9.30
C GLU A 56 -14.64 3.40 -8.43
N ALA A 57 -15.72 4.20 -8.40
CA ALA A 57 -15.77 5.41 -7.60
C ALA A 57 -15.70 5.09 -6.10
N VAL A 58 -16.39 4.03 -5.67
CA VAL A 58 -16.34 3.58 -4.27
C VAL A 58 -14.98 3.00 -3.92
N LEU A 59 -14.38 2.18 -4.79
CA LEU A 59 -13.03 1.64 -4.57
C LEU A 59 -11.98 2.75 -4.47
N ALA A 60 -12.00 3.71 -5.40
CA ALA A 60 -11.08 4.84 -5.41
C ALA A 60 -11.24 5.68 -4.12
N ARG A 61 -12.48 6.00 -3.71
CA ARG A 61 -12.69 6.75 -2.46
C ARG A 61 -12.27 5.97 -1.22
N LEU A 62 -12.53 4.66 -1.18
CA LEU A 62 -12.14 3.81 -0.06
C LEU A 62 -10.61 3.74 0.07
N ASN A 63 -9.90 3.59 -1.05
CA ASN A 63 -8.45 3.66 -1.09
C ASN A 63 -7.91 5.01 -0.62
N ALA A 64 -8.48 6.12 -1.10
CA ALA A 64 -8.12 7.46 -0.63
C ALA A 64 -8.33 7.62 0.88
N LEU A 65 -9.47 7.18 1.42
CA LEU A 65 -9.76 7.24 2.85
C LEU A 65 -8.79 6.39 3.69
N LEU A 66 -8.35 5.23 3.19
CA LEU A 66 -7.36 4.40 3.87
C LEU A 66 -5.98 5.09 3.90
N CYS A 67 -5.62 5.82 2.84
CA CYS A 67 -4.44 6.67 2.79
C CYS A 67 -4.55 7.85 3.76
N GLU A 68 -5.65 8.60 3.73
CA GLU A 68 -5.89 9.77 4.60
C GLU A 68 -5.80 9.40 6.09
N ASN A 69 -6.40 8.25 6.47
CA ASN A 69 -6.51 7.82 7.87
C ASN A 69 -5.35 6.94 8.35
N ALA A 70 -4.38 6.63 7.49
CA ALA A 70 -3.19 5.92 7.90
C ALA A 70 -2.31 6.84 8.75
N THR A 71 -2.25 6.57 10.06
CA THR A 71 -1.24 7.11 10.97
C THR A 71 0.14 6.69 10.47
N SER A 72 1.03 7.66 10.24
CA SER A 72 2.46 7.39 10.08
C SER A 72 2.91 6.57 11.30
N GLN A 73 3.16 5.28 11.12
CA GLN A 73 3.78 4.50 12.17
C GLN A 73 5.20 5.03 12.33
N PRO A 74 5.62 5.49 13.53
CA PRO A 74 7.04 5.59 13.80
C PRO A 74 7.59 4.18 13.69
N GLN A 75 8.52 3.95 12.75
CA GLN A 75 9.23 2.69 12.63
C GLN A 75 10.01 2.44 13.92
N THR A 76 9.41 1.76 14.90
CA THR A 76 10.17 1.09 15.95
C THR A 76 10.45 -0.34 15.48
N LEU A 77 11.29 -0.45 14.46
CA LEU A 77 11.99 -1.69 14.15
C LEU A 77 13.45 -1.50 14.56
N SER A 78 13.85 -2.19 15.63
CA SER A 78 15.24 -2.32 16.03
C SER A 78 16.05 -2.88 14.88
N LEU A 79 16.87 -2.04 14.23
CA LEU A 79 18.11 -2.37 13.55
C LEU A 79 18.90 -1.05 13.39
N ARG A 80 20.23 -1.12 13.43
CA ARG A 80 21.18 0.00 13.58
C ARG A 80 21.26 0.99 12.39
N HIS A 81 20.24 1.06 11.55
CA HIS A 81 20.21 1.96 10.40
C HIS A 81 18.94 2.78 10.47
N ALA A 82 19.10 4.07 10.75
CA ALA A 82 18.02 5.03 10.60
C ALA A 82 17.45 4.92 9.18
N PRO A 83 16.12 4.95 9.00
CA PRO A 83 15.56 4.95 7.65
C PRO A 83 16.07 6.18 6.89
N ALA A 84 16.69 5.92 5.76
CA ALA A 84 17.03 6.93 4.77
C ALA A 84 15.72 7.42 4.14
N SER A 85 15.41 8.71 4.34
CA SER A 85 14.18 9.38 3.88
C SER A 85 12.87 8.77 4.43
N ASP A 86 11.76 9.46 4.19
CA ASP A 86 10.40 9.05 4.55
C ASP A 86 10.05 7.74 3.82
N SER A 87 10.44 6.60 4.40
CA SER A 87 10.73 5.32 3.73
C SER A 87 9.49 4.50 3.33
N GLY A 88 8.48 5.19 2.82
CA GLY A 88 7.23 4.60 2.40
C GLY A 88 6.18 4.53 3.50
N LYS A 89 4.92 4.43 3.08
CA LYS A 89 3.76 4.42 3.97
C LYS A 89 3.21 3.01 4.10
N ILE A 90 3.24 2.45 5.31
CA ILE A 90 2.58 1.17 5.60
C ILE A 90 1.14 1.42 6.01
N ILE A 91 0.22 0.76 5.33
CA ILE A 91 -1.22 0.82 5.61
C ILE A 91 -1.72 -0.62 5.79
N SER A 92 -2.03 -0.97 7.05
CA SER A 92 -2.58 -2.28 7.39
C SER A 92 -4.04 -2.16 7.79
N PHE A 93 -4.89 -2.99 7.20
CA PHE A 93 -6.31 -3.06 7.51
C PHE A 93 -6.86 -4.47 7.26
N VAL A 94 -8.07 -4.70 7.74
CA VAL A 94 -8.74 -5.98 7.62
C VAL A 94 -10.07 -5.78 6.91
N ILE A 95 -10.38 -6.64 5.94
CA ILE A 95 -11.71 -6.73 5.32
C ILE A 95 -12.47 -7.89 5.96
N ARG A 96 -13.66 -7.60 6.47
CA ARG A 96 -14.56 -8.55 7.14
C ARG A 96 -15.84 -8.71 6.34
N PRO A 97 -15.99 -9.81 5.59
CA PRO A 97 -17.25 -10.19 4.97
C PRO A 97 -18.39 -10.33 5.99
N GLU A 98 -19.54 -9.77 5.68
CA GLU A 98 -20.80 -9.92 6.42
C GLU A 98 -21.70 -10.90 5.66
N ALA A 99 -21.45 -12.18 5.83
CA ALA A 99 -22.26 -13.24 5.23
C ALA A 99 -23.58 -13.44 5.99
N ASP A 100 -24.65 -13.76 5.27
CA ASP A 100 -25.87 -14.29 5.90
C ASP A 100 -25.55 -15.67 6.49
N LYS A 101 -25.97 -15.91 7.75
CA LYS A 101 -25.85 -17.20 8.41
C LYS A 101 -26.37 -18.31 7.48
N GLY A 102 -25.47 -19.17 6.99
CA GLY A 102 -25.81 -20.33 6.15
C GLY A 102 -25.36 -20.30 4.68
N ARG A 103 -24.72 -19.23 4.19
CA ARG A 103 -24.18 -19.17 2.80
C ARG A 103 -22.65 -19.21 2.67
N GLN A 104 -21.93 -19.39 3.78
CA GLN A 104 -20.46 -19.45 3.78
C GLN A 104 -19.96 -20.81 3.26
N GLN A 105 -19.89 -20.97 1.95
CA GLN A 105 -18.96 -21.95 1.37
C GLN A 105 -17.90 -21.19 0.57
N GLY A 106 -16.68 -21.15 1.11
CA GLY A 106 -15.48 -20.77 0.36
C GLY A 106 -14.89 -19.38 0.62
N ILE A 107 -15.56 -18.49 1.34
CA ILE A 107 -15.06 -17.13 1.62
C ILE A 107 -14.55 -17.05 3.07
N PRO A 108 -13.30 -16.64 3.31
CA PRO A 108 -12.75 -16.50 4.67
C PRO A 108 -13.51 -15.47 5.50
N ASP A 109 -13.62 -15.72 6.80
CA ASP A 109 -14.23 -14.78 7.76
C ASP A 109 -13.46 -13.46 7.87
N GLU A 110 -12.17 -13.49 7.56
CA GLU A 110 -11.29 -12.34 7.64
C GLU A 110 -10.25 -12.36 6.50
N LEU A 111 -10.06 -11.20 5.87
CA LEU A 111 -9.07 -10.94 4.84
C LEU A 111 -8.12 -9.87 5.37
N SER A 112 -6.85 -10.22 5.59
CA SER A 112 -5.85 -9.26 6.06
C SER A 112 -5.15 -8.64 4.87
N VAL A 113 -5.08 -7.31 4.83
CA VAL A 113 -4.42 -6.58 3.75
C VAL A 113 -3.41 -5.62 4.34
N GLU A 114 -2.17 -5.75 3.89
CA GLU A 114 -1.07 -4.86 4.23
C GLU A 114 -0.53 -4.24 2.95
N CYS A 115 -0.49 -2.92 2.92
CA CYS A 115 -0.04 -2.15 1.77
C CYS A 115 1.22 -1.40 2.12
N HIS A 116 2.26 -1.61 1.34
CA HIS A 116 3.52 -0.89 1.39
C HIS A 116 3.54 0.09 0.21
N ILE A 117 3.34 1.37 0.48
CA ILE A 117 3.43 2.42 -0.54
C ILE A 117 4.89 2.85 -0.60
N MET A 118 5.56 2.59 -1.73
CA MET A 118 6.93 3.03 -1.97
C MET A 118 6.90 4.38 -2.67
N THR A 119 7.63 5.35 -2.13
CA THR A 119 7.83 6.63 -2.80
C THR A 119 8.72 6.46 -4.03
N GLY A 120 8.48 7.26 -5.08
CA GLY A 120 9.34 7.26 -6.27
C GLY A 120 10.72 7.86 -5.98
N ASP A 121 11.74 7.40 -6.73
CA ASP A 121 13.14 7.83 -6.53
C ASP A 121 13.41 9.20 -7.15
N TYR A 122 13.41 10.27 -6.35
CA TYR A 122 13.81 11.59 -6.82
C TYR A 122 15.23 11.58 -7.47
N PRO A 123 15.49 12.30 -8.59
CA PRO A 123 14.64 13.28 -9.27
C PRO A 123 13.65 12.67 -10.27
N ASN A 124 13.73 11.36 -10.53
CA ASN A 124 12.70 10.69 -11.30
C ASN A 124 11.47 10.59 -10.41
N VAL A 125 10.52 11.48 -10.65
CA VAL A 125 9.15 11.29 -10.17
C VAL A 125 8.54 10.14 -11.00
N ASP A 126 9.14 8.96 -10.90
CA ASP A 126 8.48 7.73 -11.28
C ASP A 126 7.15 7.71 -10.53
N ARG A 127 6.11 7.25 -11.24
CA ARG A 127 4.77 7.21 -10.70
C ARG A 127 4.82 6.42 -9.38
N GLU A 128 4.17 6.94 -8.35
CA GLU A 128 4.22 6.34 -7.01
C GLU A 128 3.69 4.91 -7.08
N MET A 129 4.51 3.94 -6.70
CA MET A 129 4.18 2.52 -6.79
C MET A 129 3.84 1.99 -5.40
N ALA A 130 2.74 1.27 -5.27
CA ALA A 130 2.40 0.55 -4.05
C ALA A 130 2.46 -0.95 -4.28
N VAL A 131 3.10 -1.66 -3.35
CA VAL A 131 3.07 -3.11 -3.28
C VAL A 131 2.10 -3.51 -2.17
N VAL A 132 1.01 -4.16 -2.56
CA VAL A 132 -0.02 -4.63 -1.64
C VAL A 132 0.14 -6.12 -1.43
N SER A 133 0.38 -6.50 -0.18
CA SER A 133 0.28 -7.87 0.30
C SER A 133 -1.14 -8.15 0.79
N ALA A 134 -1.84 -9.06 0.14
CA ALA A 134 -3.15 -9.53 0.57
C ALA A 134 -3.05 -10.97 1.05
N VAL A 135 -3.52 -11.24 2.27
CA VAL A 135 -3.58 -12.56 2.88
C VAL A 135 -5.04 -12.98 3.01
N VAL A 136 -5.40 -14.00 2.23
CA VAL A 136 -6.74 -14.58 2.15
C VAL A 136 -6.65 -16.02 2.67
N GLY A 137 -7.14 -16.24 3.91
CA GLY A 137 -6.91 -17.51 4.61
C GLY A 137 -5.43 -17.77 4.85
N LYS A 138 -4.86 -18.79 4.19
CA LYS A 138 -3.41 -19.13 4.26
C LYS A 138 -2.63 -18.76 3.00
N LYS A 139 -3.28 -18.09 2.03
CA LYS A 139 -2.66 -17.73 0.75
C LYS A 139 -2.32 -16.25 0.76
N GLN A 140 -1.06 -15.93 0.50
CA GLN A 140 -0.59 -14.57 0.29
C GLN A 140 -0.49 -14.29 -1.22
N SER A 141 -0.91 -13.10 -1.64
CA SER A 141 -0.64 -12.57 -2.97
C SER A 141 -0.07 -11.16 -2.90
N LEU A 142 0.81 -10.84 -3.85
CA LEU A 142 1.37 -9.51 -4.00
C LEU A 142 0.72 -8.84 -5.21
N HIS A 143 0.37 -7.57 -5.06
CA HIS A 143 -0.25 -6.77 -6.09
C HIS A 143 0.58 -5.50 -6.25
N LEU A 144 1.02 -5.26 -7.48
CA LEU A 144 1.69 -4.03 -7.85
C LEU A 144 0.63 -3.03 -8.30
N MET A 145 0.65 -1.86 -7.68
CA MET A 145 -0.24 -0.75 -7.98
C MET A 145 0.55 0.50 -8.30
N GLU A 146 -0.05 1.38 -9.07
CA GLU A 146 0.50 2.67 -9.45
C GLU A 146 -0.51 3.77 -9.16
N LEU A 147 -0.04 4.89 -8.62
CA LEU A 147 -0.84 6.08 -8.44
C LEU A 147 -1.12 6.74 -9.80
N VAL A 148 -2.40 6.80 -10.15
CA VAL A 148 -2.93 7.48 -11.32
C VAL A 148 -3.70 8.71 -10.87
N GLY A 149 -3.19 9.90 -11.18
CA GLY A 149 -3.77 11.17 -10.71
C GLY A 149 -3.36 11.47 -9.28
N LYS A 150 -4.29 11.99 -8.45
CA LYS A 150 -3.97 12.43 -7.09
C LYS A 150 -4.21 11.37 -6.01
N ASP A 151 -5.24 10.54 -6.15
CA ASP A 151 -5.72 9.69 -5.05
C ASP A 151 -6.14 8.27 -5.49
N ASN A 152 -5.79 7.84 -6.71
CA ASN A 152 -6.26 6.58 -7.26
C ASN A 152 -5.11 5.63 -7.55
N PHE A 153 -4.95 4.60 -6.72
CA PHE A 153 -4.05 3.50 -7.02
C PHE A 153 -4.74 2.47 -7.92
N GLN A 154 -4.17 2.26 -9.10
CA GLN A 154 -4.62 1.27 -10.05
C GLN A 154 -3.71 0.03 -10.00
N GLU A 155 -4.32 -1.15 -9.96
CA GLU A 155 -3.59 -2.41 -10.03
C GLU A 155 -3.03 -2.62 -11.44
N ILE A 156 -1.71 -2.80 -11.54
CA ILE A 156 -1.01 -3.07 -12.80
C ILE A 156 -0.74 -4.56 -12.95
N SER A 157 -0.42 -5.24 -11.85
CA SER A 157 -0.05 -6.65 -11.92
C SER A 157 -0.29 -7.38 -10.60
N ARG A 158 -0.62 -8.67 -10.71
CA ARG A 158 -0.63 -9.63 -9.60
C ARG A 158 0.62 -10.50 -9.71
N LEU A 159 1.48 -10.43 -8.71
CA LEU A 159 2.80 -11.04 -8.72
C LEU A 159 2.90 -12.14 -7.66
N SER A 160 3.63 -13.21 -7.99
CA SER A 160 4.22 -14.09 -6.99
C SER A 160 5.45 -13.38 -6.40
N PRO A 161 5.80 -13.60 -5.10
CA PRO A 161 7.06 -13.11 -4.55
C PRO A 161 8.29 -13.46 -5.40
N HIS A 162 8.27 -14.62 -6.08
CA HIS A 162 9.35 -15.07 -6.97
C HIS A 162 9.23 -14.57 -8.43
N ALA A 163 8.20 -13.79 -8.75
CA ALA A 163 7.93 -13.26 -10.08
C ALA A 163 7.89 -11.72 -10.09
N LEU A 164 8.38 -11.09 -9.02
CA LEU A 164 8.54 -9.63 -8.99
C LEU A 164 9.54 -9.21 -10.07
N PRO A 165 9.24 -8.16 -10.86
CA PRO A 165 10.26 -7.52 -11.70
C PRO A 165 11.45 -7.15 -10.84
N ARG A 166 12.67 -7.45 -11.32
CA ARG A 166 13.90 -7.30 -10.54
C ARG A 166 14.02 -5.93 -9.88
N GLU A 167 13.75 -4.85 -10.62
CA GLU A 167 13.84 -3.47 -10.11
C GLU A 167 12.93 -3.25 -8.89
N ILE A 168 11.73 -3.81 -8.89
CA ILE A 168 10.77 -3.70 -7.78
C ILE A 168 11.22 -4.58 -6.62
N HIS A 169 11.70 -5.78 -6.92
CA HIS A 169 12.20 -6.70 -5.90
C HIS A 169 13.44 -6.13 -5.18
N GLU A 170 14.34 -5.50 -5.93
CA GLU A 170 15.54 -4.84 -5.43
C GLU A 170 15.19 -3.64 -4.53
N LYS A 171 14.22 -2.81 -4.94
CA LYS A 171 13.68 -1.72 -4.11
C LYS A 171 13.07 -2.23 -2.81
N LEU A 172 12.30 -3.32 -2.85
CA LEU A 172 11.73 -3.92 -1.65
C LEU A 172 12.81 -4.47 -0.73
N ALA A 173 13.78 -5.21 -1.28
CA ALA A 173 14.84 -5.87 -0.52
C ALA A 173 15.79 -4.86 0.14
N THR A 174 16.15 -3.78 -0.55
CA THR A 174 16.96 -2.70 0.03
C THR A 174 16.27 -1.99 1.20
N ASN A 175 14.94 -2.00 1.24
CA ASN A 175 14.13 -1.48 2.34
C ASN A 175 13.79 -2.55 3.40
N GLY A 176 14.39 -3.74 3.34
CA GLY A 176 14.22 -4.80 4.34
C GLY A 176 13.04 -5.75 4.07
N TYR A 177 12.39 -5.67 2.91
CA TYR A 177 11.23 -6.50 2.55
C TYR A 177 11.61 -7.55 1.51
N TYR A 178 11.18 -8.80 1.71
CA TYR A 178 11.45 -9.92 0.79
C TYR A 178 12.95 -10.16 0.50
N GLU A 179 13.83 -9.76 1.43
CA GLU A 179 15.29 -9.92 1.32
C GLU A 179 15.67 -11.38 1.03
N GLU A 180 15.12 -12.33 1.80
CA GLU A 180 15.41 -13.76 1.62
C GLU A 180 15.08 -14.24 0.20
N SER A 181 13.95 -13.78 -0.36
CA SER A 181 13.56 -14.13 -1.72
C SER A 181 14.45 -13.45 -2.76
N PHE A 182 14.95 -12.25 -2.50
CA PHE A 182 15.84 -11.54 -3.40
C PHE A 182 17.22 -12.20 -3.42
N VAL A 183 17.77 -12.52 -2.25
CA VAL A 183 19.04 -13.23 -2.08
C VAL A 183 18.98 -14.60 -2.74
N ALA A 184 17.87 -15.33 -2.59
CA ALA A 184 17.70 -16.63 -3.24
C ALA A 184 17.74 -16.56 -4.78
N LEU A 185 17.30 -15.46 -5.39
CA LEU A 185 17.25 -15.29 -6.85
C LEU A 185 18.49 -14.61 -7.44
N TYR A 186 19.07 -13.66 -6.72
CA TYR A 186 20.10 -12.75 -7.24
C TYR A 186 21.41 -12.74 -6.44
N GLY A 187 21.43 -13.37 -5.26
CA GLY A 187 22.60 -13.49 -4.38
C GLY A 187 22.79 -12.31 -3.41
N GLU A 188 23.56 -12.55 -2.35
CA GLU A 188 23.88 -11.55 -1.32
C GLU A 188 24.65 -10.34 -1.88
N GLU A 189 25.57 -10.58 -2.83
CA GLU A 189 26.33 -9.51 -3.49
C GLU A 189 25.46 -8.53 -4.28
N ALA A 190 24.33 -9.00 -4.83
CA ALA A 190 23.37 -8.12 -5.50
C ALA A 190 22.64 -7.23 -4.50
N LEU A 191 22.26 -7.79 -3.34
CA LEU A 191 21.60 -7.03 -2.28
C LEU A 191 22.52 -5.95 -1.71
N GLU A 192 23.78 -6.30 -1.46
CA GLU A 192 24.76 -5.35 -0.92
C GLU A 192 25.02 -4.18 -1.88
N ARG A 193 25.19 -4.47 -3.18
CA ARG A 193 25.33 -3.42 -4.20
C ARG A 193 24.12 -2.50 -4.26
N ALA A 194 22.91 -3.07 -4.25
CA ALA A 194 21.70 -2.27 -4.28
C ALA A 194 21.56 -1.36 -3.05
N LYS A 195 21.96 -1.84 -1.85
CA LYS A 195 22.00 -1.03 -0.62
C LYS A 195 23.00 0.12 -0.73
N ILE A 196 24.19 -0.13 -1.29
CA ILE A 196 25.21 0.90 -1.54
C ILE A 196 24.71 1.95 -2.55
N GLU A 197 24.07 1.51 -3.65
CA GLU A 197 23.53 2.42 -4.67
C GLU A 197 22.43 3.32 -4.10
N LEU A 198 21.55 2.77 -3.26
CA LEU A 198 20.52 3.52 -2.54
C LEU A 198 21.15 4.58 -1.61
N GLU A 199 22.18 4.21 -0.85
CA GLU A 199 22.89 5.14 0.04
C GLU A 199 23.61 6.25 -0.73
N ALA A 200 24.22 5.92 -1.87
CA ALA A 200 24.86 6.90 -2.75
C ALA A 200 23.85 7.87 -3.38
N ALA A 201 22.70 7.37 -3.84
CA ALA A 201 21.61 8.19 -4.36
C ALA A 201 21.09 9.17 -3.28
N TYR A 202 20.91 8.69 -2.05
CA TYR A 202 20.49 9.51 -0.91
C TYR A 202 21.53 10.58 -0.55
N SER A 203 22.81 10.21 -0.52
CA SER A 203 23.91 11.15 -0.21
C SER A 203 23.99 12.27 -1.25
N ASN A 204 23.84 11.94 -2.54
CA ASN A 204 23.78 12.93 -3.61
C ASN A 204 22.55 13.85 -3.49
N TRP A 205 21.39 13.29 -3.07
CA TRP A 205 20.18 14.07 -2.83
C TRP A 205 20.34 15.07 -1.67
N THR A 206 20.82 14.61 -0.51
CA THR A 206 21.00 15.50 0.65
C THR A 206 21.94 16.66 0.34
N ALA A 207 23.02 16.41 -0.40
CA ALA A 207 23.93 17.44 -0.88
C ALA A 207 23.21 18.47 -1.78
N ALA A 208 22.45 17.99 -2.78
CA ALA A 208 21.72 18.87 -3.69
C ALA A 208 20.65 19.73 -3.00
N VAL A 209 19.93 19.18 -2.01
CA VAL A 209 18.93 19.94 -1.23
C VAL A 209 19.59 20.98 -0.34
N LEU A 210 20.71 20.63 0.31
CA LEU A 210 21.48 21.56 1.13
C LEU A 210 22.03 22.70 0.28
N ASP A 211 22.49 22.44 -0.94
CA ASP A 211 22.96 23.46 -1.88
C ASP A 211 21.85 24.42 -2.29
N VAL A 212 20.64 23.93 -2.58
CA VAL A 212 19.47 24.77 -2.89
C VAL A 212 19.07 25.64 -1.69
N LEU A 213 19.09 25.08 -0.48
CA LEU A 213 18.77 25.83 0.75
C LEU A 213 19.85 26.88 1.07
N HIS A 214 21.12 26.57 0.83
CA HIS A 214 22.22 27.54 0.97
C HIS A 214 22.12 28.66 -0.07
N ALA A 215 21.83 28.34 -1.34
CA ALA A 215 21.64 29.34 -2.39
C ALA A 215 20.47 30.30 -2.07
N ARG A 216 19.36 29.79 -1.54
CA ARG A 216 18.23 30.61 -1.06
C ARG A 216 18.58 31.50 0.13
N ARG A 217 19.37 31.01 1.09
CA ARG A 217 19.81 31.83 2.24
C ARG A 217 20.83 32.91 1.86
N GLN A 218 21.59 32.71 0.79
CA GLN A 218 22.58 33.67 0.29
C GLN A 218 21.99 34.68 -0.71
N GLY A 219 20.68 34.65 -0.99
CA GLY A 219 20.02 35.58 -1.90
C GLY A 219 20.42 35.42 -3.37
N LEU A 220 20.90 34.23 -3.76
CA LEU A 220 21.36 33.91 -5.11
C LEU A 220 20.27 33.32 -6.01
N MET A 221 19.01 33.27 -5.54
CA MET A 221 17.80 32.95 -6.32
C MET A 221 16.63 33.83 -5.89
#